data_AF-A0A533SA69-F1
#
_entry.id   AF-A0A533SA69-F1
#
_cell.length_a   1.000
_cell.length_b   1.000
_cell.length_c   1.000
_cell.angle_alpha   90.00
_cell.angle_beta   90.00
_cell.angle_gamma   90.00
#
_symmetry.space_group_name_H-M   'P 1'
#
loop_
_entity.id
_entity.type
_entity.pdbx_description
1 polymer ?
#
loop_
_entity_poly.entity_id
_entity_poly.type
_entity_poly.pdbx_seq_one_letter_code
_entity_poly.pdbx_strand_id
1 'polypeptide(L)' 'MSPELRQSRQSIFDYIKRFYNRRRIHASLGYENPSEFEEFNLAA' A
#
# COMPACT_ATOMS: atom_id res chain seq x y z
N MET A 1 22.75 -9.03 -1.70
CA MET A 1 21.91 -8.29 -0.72
C MET A 1 22.08 -8.97 0.63
N SER A 2 22.43 -8.23 1.69
CA SER A 2 22.60 -8.85 3.02
C SER A 2 21.25 -9.36 3.56
N PRO A 3 21.25 -10.35 4.48
CA PRO A 3 20.03 -10.85 5.11
C PRO A 3 19.20 -9.76 5.82
N GLU A 4 19.86 -8.78 6.42
CA GLU A 4 19.24 -7.67 7.15
C GLU A 4 18.51 -6.74 6.18
N LEU A 5 19.14 -6.39 5.05
CA LEU A 5 18.50 -5.58 4.00
C LEU A 5 17.25 -6.25 3.44
N ARG A 6 17.23 -7.59 3.36
CA ARG A 6 16.05 -8.34 2.92
C ARG A 6 14.91 -8.23 3.93
N GLN A 7 15.22 -8.41 5.21
CA GLN A 7 14.24 -8.27 6.29
C GLN A 7 13.69 -6.84 6.36
N SER A 8 14.54 -5.81 6.30
CA SER A 8 14.08 -4.42 6.32
C SER A 8 13.15 -4.09 5.14
N ARG A 9 13.48 -4.55 3.93
CA ARG A 9 12.59 -4.35 2.76
C ARG A 9 11.25 -5.04 2.95
N GLN A 10 11.23 -6.24 3.54
CA GLN A 10 10.00 -6.95 3.83
C GLN A 10 9.16 -6.20 4.87
N SER A 11 9.76 -5.73 5.95
CA SER A 11 9.05 -4.95 6.98
C SER A 11 8.46 -3.65 6.43
N ILE A 12 9.19 -2.94 5.56
CA ILE A 12 8.69 -1.74 4.88
C ILE A 12 7.52 -2.10 3.95
N PHE A 13 7.65 -3.16 3.16
CA PHE A 13 6.60 -3.62 2.27
C PHE A 13 5.31 -3.96 3.04
N ASP A 14 5.44 -4.72 4.12
CA ASP A 14 4.31 -5.08 4.99
C ASP A 14 3.65 -3.85 5.61
N TYR A 15 4.44 -2.89 6.09
CA TYR A 15 3.92 -1.63 6.61
C TYR A 15 3.12 -0.87 5.55
N ILE A 16 3.68 -0.72 4.34
CA ILE A 16 3.04 0.01 3.25
C ILE A 16 1.71 -0.64 2.86
N LYS A 17 1.67 -1.95 2.62
CA LYS A 17 0.46 -2.64 2.15
C LYS A 17 -0.60 -2.79 3.24
N ARG A 18 -0.21 -3.11 4.48
CA ARG A 18 -1.17 -3.45 5.54
C ARG A 18 -1.69 -2.24 6.30
N PHE A 19 -0.92 -1.14 6.36
CA PHE A 19 -1.25 0.00 7.20
C PHE A 19 -1.28 1.32 6.45
N TYR A 20 -0.22 1.65 5.71
CA TYR A 20 -0.09 2.98 5.10
C TYR A 20 -1.12 3.20 3.98
N ASN A 21 -1.15 2.33 2.98
CA ASN A 21 -2.03 2.45 1.82
C ASN A 21 -3.51 2.33 2.17
N ARG A 22 -3.87 1.72 3.30
CA ARG A 22 -5.27 1.62 3.77
C ARG A 22 -5.81 2.91 4.39
N ARG A 23 -4.94 3.85 4.72
CA ARG A 23 -5.31 5.10 5.41
C ARG A 23 -5.00 6.35 4.61
N ARG A 24 -4.02 6.28 3.71
CA ARG A 24 -3.61 7.44 2.94
C ARG A 24 -4.62 7.73 1.85
N ILE A 25 -5.20 8.92 1.91
CA ILE A 25 -6.09 9.45 0.88
C ILE A 25 -5.28 10.21 -0.17
N HIS A 26 -5.65 10.05 -1.45
CA HIS A 26 -4.98 10.72 -2.56
C HIS A 26 -6.00 11.54 -3.37
N ALA A 27 -5.70 12.83 -3.57
CA ALA A 27 -6.53 13.70 -4.41
C ALA A 27 -6.64 13.18 -5.87
N SER A 28 -5.56 12.58 -6.39
CA SER A 28 -5.56 11.95 -7.71
C SER A 28 -6.42 10.69 -7.82
N LEU A 29 -6.79 10.09 -6.69
CA LEU A 29 -7.71 8.95 -6.60
C LEU A 29 -9.11 9.39 -6.16
N GLY A 30 -9.47 10.67 -6.32
CA GLY A 30 -10.81 11.14 -5.94
C GLY A 30 -11.05 11.21 -4.43
N TYR A 31 -9.98 11.35 -3.64
CA TYR A 31 -10.02 11.27 -2.18
C TYR A 31 -10.34 9.88 -1.60
N GLU A 32 -10.04 8.84 -2.37
CA GLU A 32 -10.05 7.46 -1.90
C GLU A 32 -8.64 7.01 -1.50
N ASN A 33 -8.58 5.93 -0.72
CA ASN A 33 -7.31 5.29 -0.43
C ASN A 33 -6.95 4.24 -1.51
N PRO A 34 -5.66 3.94 -1.72
CA PRO A 34 -5.22 3.01 -2.75
C PRO A 34 -5.88 1.62 -2.69
N SER A 35 -6.18 1.08 -1.51
CA SER A 35 -6.88 -0.22 -1.42
C SER A 35 -8.31 -0.15 -1.93
N GLU A 36 -9.06 0.90 -1.58
CA GLU A 36 -10.43 1.11 -2.06
C GLU A 36 -10.45 1.33 -3.57
N PHE A 37 -9.52 2.12 -4.09
CA PHE A 37 -9.38 2.36 -5.52
C PHE A 37 -9.03 1.07 -6.31
N GLU A 38 -8.13 0.24 -5.77
CA GLU A 38 -7.82 -1.08 -6.36
C GLU A 38 -9.05 -2.00 -6.34
N GLU A 39 -9.79 -2.07 -5.23
CA GLU A 39 -11.01 -2.89 -5.09
C GLU A 39 -12.12 -2.46 -6.07
N PHE A 40 -12.35 -1.16 -6.21
CA PHE A 40 -13.34 -0.62 -7.15
C PHE A 40 -13.01 -1.00 -8.60
N ASN A 41 -11.74 -0.86 -9.01
CA ASN A 41 -11.31 -1.19 -10.37
C ASN A 41 -11.34 -2.70 -10.69
N LEU A 42 -11.19 -3.56 -9.67
CA LEU A 42 -11.29 -5.01 -9.83
C LEU A 42 -12.74 -5.52 -9.94
N ALA A 43 -13.70 -4.76 -9.42
CA ALA A 43 -15.12 -5.09 -9.43
C ALA A 43 -15.89 -4.59 -10.67
N ALA A 44 -15.24 -3.77 -11.51
CA ALA A 44 -15.76 -3.22 -12.75
C ALA A 44 -15.36 -4.06 -13.97
#